data_AF-I9SKC1-F1
#
_entry.id   AF-I9SKC1-F1
#
_cell.length_a   1.000
_cell.length_b   1.000
_cell.length_c   1.000
_cell.angle_alpha   90.00
_cell.angle_beta   90.00
_cell.angle_gamma   90.00
#
_symmetry.space_group_name_H-M   'P 1'
#
loop_
_entity.id
_entity.type
_entity.pdbx_description
1 polymer ?
#
loop_
_entity_poly.entity_id
_entity_poly.type
_entity_poly.pdbx_seq_one_letter_code
_entity_poly.pdbx_strand_id
1 'polypeptide(L)'
;MGLLKDWADRWLHHRTAEAGTLPVSADNENQRMSAVATDEGVLLFSDSVKGMKARTTYLQHLADGFFNFSKKVETLKLYEIEIPMRQMVELADNCIDKLSKADLRRDDIQLRKSVCSFTPEKMSGKEMLVGAVCTGKYDLRPDFNNFDRLTKDFDLGISPRNYDVAALLYISENGYAGLMEADHFHPFSYQYEFKELAEKLGDSMKARREAPLSAHDFGYAALQMEAKTMARDILQSEFHITDGEFRLGGKANRTSQRTKTPEKCSFQQSKEPELEKSGRQAVKHVSSVVPQKKEKKQLII
;
A
#
# COMPACT_ATOMS: atom_id res chain seq x y z
N MET A 1 7.33 -60.79 -12.50
CA MET A 1 8.16 -59.63 -12.90
C MET A 1 7.68 -59.07 -14.25
N GLY A 2 6.43 -58.59 -14.33
CA GLY A 2 5.78 -58.31 -15.62
C GLY A 2 4.67 -57.26 -15.55
N LEU A 3 4.89 -56.17 -14.82
CA LEU A 3 3.91 -55.07 -14.70
C LEU A 3 4.52 -53.66 -14.86
N LEU A 4 5.83 -53.54 -15.07
CA LEU A 4 6.49 -52.23 -15.27
C LEU A 4 6.87 -51.93 -16.73
N LYS A 5 6.95 -52.93 -17.61
CA LYS A 5 7.27 -52.71 -19.04
C LYS A 5 6.07 -52.28 -19.87
N ASP A 6 4.85 -52.60 -19.42
CA ASP A 6 3.62 -52.43 -20.19
C ASP A 6 3.03 -51.01 -20.14
N TRP A 7 3.61 -50.12 -19.31
CA TRP A 7 3.24 -48.71 -19.24
C TRP A 7 4.08 -47.83 -20.18
N ALA A 8 5.37 -48.16 -20.35
CA ALA A 8 6.28 -47.42 -21.23
C ALA A 8 5.90 -47.56 -22.71
N ASP A 9 5.48 -48.75 -23.14
CA ASP A 9 5.07 -48.98 -24.53
C ASP A 9 3.73 -48.31 -24.87
N ARG A 10 2.81 -48.18 -23.91
CA ARG A 10 1.54 -47.45 -24.09
C ARG A 10 1.72 -45.94 -24.19
N TRP A 11 2.72 -45.38 -23.49
CA TRP A 11 3.02 -43.95 -23.57
C TRP A 11 3.65 -43.58 -24.92
N LEU A 12 4.47 -44.46 -25.49
CA LEU A 12 5.15 -44.20 -26.77
C LEU A 12 4.20 -44.32 -27.99
N HIS A 13 3.22 -45.23 -27.95
CA HIS A 13 2.28 -45.43 -29.06
C HIS A 13 1.13 -44.40 -29.13
N HIS A 14 0.84 -43.69 -28.03
CA HIS A 14 -0.18 -42.64 -28.03
C HIS A 14 0.25 -41.35 -28.76
N ARG A 15 1.52 -41.26 -29.18
CA ARG A 15 2.08 -40.12 -29.94
C ARG A 15 1.99 -40.24 -31.46
N THR A 16 1.47 -41.35 -31.99
CA THR A 16 1.45 -41.61 -33.46
C THR A 16 0.06 -41.73 -34.08
N ALA A 17 -0.99 -41.27 -33.41
CA ALA A 17 -2.31 -41.16 -34.01
C ALA A 17 -3.06 -39.95 -33.48
N GLU A 18 -2.74 -38.77 -34.02
CA GLU A 18 -3.71 -37.76 -34.46
C GLU A 18 -2.93 -36.58 -35.04
N ALA A 19 -2.75 -36.65 -36.37
CA ALA A 19 -2.37 -35.51 -37.17
C ALA A 19 -3.53 -34.52 -37.20
N GLY A 20 -3.28 -33.25 -36.89
CA GLY A 20 -4.18 -32.18 -37.29
C GLY A 20 -4.34 -30.98 -36.37
N THR A 21 -3.27 -30.36 -35.87
CA THR A 21 -3.22 -28.88 -35.75
C THR A 21 -1.77 -28.44 -35.76
N LEU A 22 -1.45 -27.50 -36.65
CA LEU A 22 -0.10 -27.00 -36.95
C LEU A 22 0.67 -26.57 -35.68
N PRO A 23 1.99 -26.83 -35.59
CA PRO A 23 2.80 -26.28 -34.53
C PRO A 23 2.87 -24.76 -34.70
N VAL A 24 2.45 -24.05 -33.67
CA VAL A 24 2.88 -22.67 -33.47
C VAL A 24 4.42 -22.69 -33.49
N SER A 25 4.98 -21.91 -34.40
CA SER A 25 6.40 -21.58 -34.59
C SER A 25 7.33 -22.05 -33.46
N ALA A 26 8.30 -22.89 -33.83
CA ALA A 26 9.39 -23.39 -32.99
C ALA A 26 10.42 -22.28 -32.67
N ASP A 27 9.99 -21.26 -31.91
CA ASP A 27 10.83 -20.18 -31.38
C ASP A 27 10.59 -19.93 -29.86
N ASN A 28 9.80 -20.80 -29.21
CA ASN A 28 9.32 -20.65 -27.83
C ASN A 28 9.91 -21.69 -26.86
N GLU A 29 11.16 -22.11 -27.07
CA GLU A 29 11.84 -22.95 -26.09
C GLU A 29 12.20 -22.10 -24.86
N ASN A 30 11.44 -22.29 -23.78
CA ASN A 30 11.56 -21.68 -22.44
C ASN A 30 10.94 -20.27 -22.26
N GLN A 31 9.68 -20.08 -22.67
CA GLN A 31 8.91 -18.92 -22.21
C GLN A 31 8.53 -19.12 -20.73
N ARG A 32 9.50 -18.98 -19.83
CA ARG A 32 9.27 -18.96 -18.39
C ARG A 32 8.46 -17.72 -18.03
N MET A 33 7.72 -17.82 -16.93
CA MET A 33 6.90 -16.73 -16.43
C MET A 33 6.99 -16.64 -14.91
N SER A 34 6.65 -15.48 -14.37
CA SER A 34 6.47 -15.29 -12.95
C SER A 34 5.02 -14.92 -12.64
N ALA A 35 4.59 -15.23 -11.42
CA ALA A 35 3.29 -14.82 -10.92
C ALA A 35 3.41 -14.16 -9.56
N VAL A 36 2.56 -13.17 -9.32
CA VAL A 36 2.40 -12.53 -8.03
C VAL A 36 0.99 -12.75 -7.56
N ALA A 37 0.82 -13.42 -6.43
CA ALA A 37 -0.49 -13.71 -5.85
C ALA A 37 -0.68 -12.93 -4.55
N THR A 38 -1.86 -12.34 -4.42
CA THR A 38 -2.35 -11.70 -3.20
C THR A 38 -3.69 -12.33 -2.80
N ASP A 39 -4.31 -11.79 -1.75
CA ASP A 39 -5.66 -12.18 -1.35
C ASP A 39 -6.72 -11.75 -2.38
N GLU A 40 -6.40 -10.79 -3.25
CA GLU A 40 -7.28 -10.26 -4.31
C GLU A 40 -7.22 -11.09 -5.60
N GLY A 41 -6.12 -11.80 -5.86
CA GLY A 41 -5.97 -12.63 -7.05
C GLY A 41 -4.51 -12.83 -7.48
N VAL A 42 -4.32 -13.24 -8.73
CA VAL A 42 -3.02 -13.56 -9.32
C VAL A 42 -2.76 -12.69 -10.53
N LEU A 43 -1.61 -12.01 -10.57
CA LEU A 43 -1.10 -11.37 -11.78
C LEU A 43 0.04 -12.21 -12.36
N LEU A 44 0.00 -12.40 -13.68
CA LEU A 44 0.98 -13.15 -14.45
C LEU A 44 1.88 -12.19 -15.22
N PHE A 45 3.18 -12.46 -15.20
CA PHE A 45 4.20 -11.62 -15.83
C PHE A 45 5.10 -12.48 -16.71
N SER A 46 5.32 -12.04 -17.94
CA SER A 46 6.28 -12.69 -18.83
C SER A 46 7.72 -12.39 -18.41
N ASP A 47 8.66 -13.29 -18.74
CA ASP A 47 10.10 -13.04 -18.53
C ASP A 47 10.71 -12.03 -19.52
N SER A 48 9.88 -11.36 -20.31
CA SER A 48 10.32 -10.24 -21.14
C SER A 48 10.69 -9.03 -20.26
N VAL A 49 11.52 -8.12 -20.80
CA VAL A 49 11.82 -6.83 -20.13
C VAL A 49 10.55 -6.07 -19.73
N LYS A 50 9.52 -6.13 -20.58
CA LYS A 50 8.21 -5.51 -20.31
C LYS A 50 7.54 -6.16 -19.08
N GLY A 51 7.48 -7.49 -19.04
CA GLY A 51 6.83 -8.21 -17.95
C GLY A 51 7.57 -8.10 -16.63
N MET A 52 8.90 -8.18 -16.64
CA MET A 52 9.73 -7.93 -15.47
C MET A 52 9.49 -6.53 -14.88
N LYS A 53 9.46 -5.48 -15.72
CA LYS A 53 9.16 -4.12 -15.26
C LYS A 53 7.73 -3.97 -14.76
N ALA A 54 6.76 -4.64 -15.39
CA ALA A 54 5.38 -4.64 -14.93
C ALA A 54 5.25 -5.30 -13.54
N ARG A 55 5.97 -6.40 -13.30
CA ARG A 55 6.05 -7.05 -11.99
C ARG A 55 6.57 -6.09 -10.93
N THR A 56 7.71 -5.44 -11.17
CA THR A 56 8.26 -4.46 -10.23
C THR A 56 7.33 -3.27 -10.02
N THR A 57 6.62 -2.82 -11.05
CA THR A 57 5.62 -1.74 -10.96
C THR A 57 4.45 -2.15 -10.07
N TYR A 58 4.00 -3.41 -10.14
CA TYR A 58 2.98 -3.93 -9.24
C TYR A 58 3.47 -4.02 -7.80
N LEU A 59 4.70 -4.50 -7.57
CA LEU A 59 5.31 -4.53 -6.23
C LEU A 59 5.45 -3.11 -5.65
N GLN A 60 5.83 -2.12 -6.46
CA GLN A 60 5.83 -0.71 -6.06
C GLN A 60 4.42 -0.25 -5.69
N HIS A 61 3.38 -0.60 -6.46
CA HIS A 61 2.00 -0.28 -6.10
C HIS A 61 1.57 -0.91 -4.76
N LEU A 62 2.08 -2.10 -4.44
CA LEU A 62 1.88 -2.70 -3.12
C LEU A 62 2.57 -1.88 -2.02
N ALA A 63 3.83 -1.49 -2.22
CA ALA A 63 4.60 -0.68 -1.28
C ALA A 63 4.01 0.73 -1.08
N ASP A 64 3.57 1.39 -2.14
CA ASP A 64 2.96 2.72 -2.08
C ASP A 64 1.69 2.71 -1.22
N GLY A 65 0.87 1.65 -1.37
CA GLY A 65 -0.36 1.45 -0.61
C GLY A 65 -0.21 0.67 0.69
N PHE A 66 1.01 0.39 1.16
CA PHE A 66 1.25 -0.54 2.27
C PHE A 66 0.58 -0.08 3.59
N PHE A 67 0.69 1.21 3.92
CA PHE A 67 0.07 1.81 5.11
C PHE A 67 -1.29 2.47 4.79
N ASN A 68 -2.07 1.91 3.87
CA ASN A 68 -3.40 2.42 3.54
C ASN A 68 -4.51 1.57 4.19
N PHE A 69 -5.30 2.19 5.07
CA PHE A 69 -6.37 1.56 5.87
C PHE A 69 -7.48 0.87 5.08
N SER A 70 -7.70 1.28 3.83
CA SER A 70 -8.74 0.68 2.99
C SER A 70 -8.28 -0.60 2.30
N LYS A 71 -6.96 -0.86 2.28
CA LYS A 71 -6.38 -2.01 1.59
C LYS A 71 -6.40 -3.24 2.50
N LYS A 72 -6.84 -4.38 1.95
CA LYS A 72 -7.02 -5.65 2.68
C LYS A 72 -6.00 -6.72 2.29
N VAL A 73 -4.96 -6.34 1.56
CA VAL A 73 -3.96 -7.31 1.13
C VAL A 73 -3.06 -7.61 2.31
N GLU A 74 -3.17 -8.82 2.85
CA GLU A 74 -2.41 -9.27 4.01
C GLU A 74 -1.27 -10.19 3.59
N THR A 75 -1.36 -10.85 2.43
CA THR A 75 -0.32 -11.75 1.96
C THR A 75 0.12 -11.48 0.53
N LEU A 76 1.41 -11.68 0.30
CA LEU A 76 2.03 -11.66 -1.03
C LEU A 76 2.82 -12.95 -1.20
N LYS A 77 2.58 -13.65 -2.30
CA LYS A 77 3.33 -14.83 -2.71
C LYS A 77 3.87 -14.66 -4.12
N LEU A 78 5.12 -15.04 -4.29
CA LEU A 78 5.79 -15.06 -5.58
C LEU A 78 5.88 -16.49 -6.09
N TYR A 79 5.67 -16.65 -7.39
CA TYR A 79 5.79 -17.93 -8.05
C TYR A 79 6.61 -17.83 -9.33
N GLU A 80 7.28 -18.92 -9.65
CA GLU A 80 7.89 -19.18 -10.95
C GLU A 80 7.11 -20.28 -11.67
N ILE A 81 6.96 -20.11 -12.99
CA ILE A 81 6.23 -21.02 -13.87
C ILE A 81 7.19 -21.41 -14.99
N GLU A 82 7.72 -22.62 -14.92
CA GLU A 82 8.71 -23.09 -15.90
C GLU A 82 8.09 -23.45 -17.25
N ILE A 83 6.88 -24.01 -17.23
CA ILE A 83 6.13 -24.45 -18.42
C ILE A 83 4.74 -23.82 -18.36
N PRO A 84 4.54 -22.59 -18.86
CA PRO A 84 3.23 -21.96 -18.79
C PRO A 84 2.25 -22.62 -19.76
N MET A 85 1.00 -22.73 -19.33
CA MET A 85 -0.10 -23.11 -20.19
C MET A 85 -0.47 -21.95 -21.12
N ARG A 86 -1.06 -22.26 -22.28
CA ARG A 86 -1.48 -21.25 -23.27
C ARG A 86 -2.30 -20.11 -22.65
N GLN A 87 -3.24 -20.42 -21.76
CA GLN A 87 -4.07 -19.43 -21.08
C GLN A 87 -3.24 -18.46 -20.21
N MET A 88 -2.19 -18.95 -19.55
CA MET A 88 -1.29 -18.11 -18.76
C MET A 88 -0.54 -17.12 -19.66
N VAL A 89 -0.06 -17.59 -20.82
CA VAL A 89 0.66 -16.76 -21.79
C VAL A 89 -0.25 -15.67 -22.35
N GLU A 90 -1.52 -15.98 -22.63
CA GLU A 90 -2.52 -15.02 -23.13
C GLU A 90 -2.87 -13.94 -22.08
N LEU A 91 -2.79 -14.27 -20.79
CA LEU A 91 -3.06 -13.37 -19.66
C LEU A 91 -1.79 -12.65 -19.14
N ALA A 92 -0.63 -12.95 -19.69
CA ALA A 92 0.64 -12.36 -19.27
C ALA A 92 0.63 -10.83 -19.46
N ASP A 93 1.10 -10.11 -18.43
CA ASP A 93 1.26 -8.65 -18.45
C ASP A 93 -0.06 -7.87 -18.65
N ASN A 94 -1.21 -8.49 -18.40
CA ASN A 94 -2.55 -7.90 -18.61
C ASN A 94 -2.83 -6.66 -17.74
N CYS A 95 -2.01 -6.43 -16.71
CA CYS A 95 -2.06 -5.20 -15.93
C CYS A 95 -1.64 -3.95 -16.71
N ILE A 96 -1.00 -4.08 -17.88
CA ILE A 96 -0.56 -2.93 -18.70
C ILE A 96 -1.68 -2.52 -19.66
N ASP A 97 -2.36 -1.41 -19.38
CA ASP A 97 -3.40 -0.87 -20.27
C ASP A 97 -2.80 -0.15 -21.48
N LYS A 98 -1.70 0.59 -21.25
CA LYS A 98 -1.02 1.34 -22.31
C LYS A 98 0.48 1.36 -22.09
N LEU A 99 1.21 0.67 -22.97
CA LEU A 99 2.66 0.59 -22.90
C LEU A 99 3.34 1.81 -23.52
N SER A 100 4.26 2.42 -22.77
CA SER A 100 5.16 3.45 -23.29
C SER A 100 6.46 2.83 -23.78
N LYS A 101 6.79 3.02 -25.08
CA LYS A 101 8.10 2.61 -25.64
C LYS A 101 9.29 3.29 -24.97
N ALA A 102 9.09 4.38 -24.23
CA ALA A 102 10.16 5.02 -23.48
C ALA A 102 10.57 4.18 -22.26
N ASP A 103 9.64 3.47 -21.62
CA ASP A 103 9.94 2.64 -20.46
C ASP A 103 10.77 1.41 -20.84
N LEU A 104 10.55 0.86 -22.04
CA LEU A 104 11.35 -0.26 -22.54
C LEU A 104 12.80 0.09 -22.85
N ARG A 105 13.08 1.38 -23.12
CA ARG A 105 14.41 1.88 -23.50
C ARG A 105 15.21 2.43 -22.32
N ARG A 106 14.55 2.71 -21.19
CA ARG A 106 15.19 3.20 -19.97
C ARG A 106 15.71 2.04 -19.14
N ASP A 107 16.73 2.30 -18.34
CA ASP A 107 17.27 1.33 -17.38
C ASP A 107 16.47 1.28 -16.06
N ASP A 108 15.40 2.09 -15.95
CA ASP A 108 14.48 2.05 -14.80
C ASP A 108 13.83 0.67 -14.67
N ILE A 109 13.83 0.11 -13.47
CA ILE A 109 13.26 -1.21 -13.16
C ILE A 109 11.72 -1.24 -13.19
N GLN A 110 11.05 -0.08 -13.30
CA GLN A 110 9.59 0.07 -13.35
C GLN A 110 9.10 0.71 -14.65
N LEU A 111 7.80 0.58 -14.90
CA LEU A 111 7.08 1.23 -15.99
C LEU A 111 6.57 2.61 -15.54
N ARG A 112 7.45 3.61 -15.52
CA ARG A 112 7.14 4.96 -15.01
C ARG A 112 6.18 5.78 -15.87
N LYS A 113 6.12 5.52 -17.18
CA LYS A 113 5.28 6.29 -18.13
C LYS A 113 4.11 5.50 -18.70
N SER A 114 4.11 4.19 -18.52
CA SER A 114 3.04 3.31 -18.98
C SER A 114 1.85 3.42 -18.02
N VAL A 115 0.66 3.16 -18.55
CA VAL A 115 -0.55 3.10 -17.74
C VAL A 115 -0.75 1.64 -17.34
N CYS A 116 -0.73 1.38 -16.03
CA CYS A 116 -1.01 0.07 -15.46
C CYS A 116 -2.23 0.15 -14.54
N SER A 117 -3.05 -0.90 -14.56
CA SER A 117 -4.19 -1.08 -13.66
C SER A 117 -4.02 -2.36 -12.85
N PHE A 118 -4.19 -2.25 -11.53
CA PHE A 118 -4.04 -3.34 -10.57
C PHE A 118 -5.36 -3.60 -9.85
N THR A 119 -6.43 -3.71 -10.62
CA THR A 119 -7.77 -3.96 -10.09
C THR A 119 -8.10 -5.46 -10.12
N PRO A 120 -9.05 -5.94 -9.30
CA PRO A 120 -9.41 -7.37 -9.29
C PRO A 120 -9.82 -7.92 -10.66
N GLU A 121 -10.39 -7.09 -11.55
CA GLU A 121 -10.77 -7.51 -12.91
C GLU A 121 -9.58 -7.82 -13.81
N LYS A 122 -8.38 -7.32 -13.46
CA LYS A 122 -7.12 -7.64 -14.13
C LYS A 122 -6.46 -8.91 -13.60
N MET A 123 -6.90 -9.37 -12.43
CA MET A 123 -6.33 -10.52 -11.74
C MET A 123 -7.03 -11.81 -12.15
N SER A 124 -6.25 -12.89 -12.18
CA SER A 124 -6.75 -14.25 -12.39
C SER A 124 -7.00 -14.95 -11.06
N GLY A 125 -7.78 -16.03 -11.08
CA GLY A 125 -7.97 -16.86 -9.90
C GLY A 125 -6.73 -17.72 -9.59
N LYS A 126 -6.70 -18.28 -8.38
CA LYS A 126 -5.57 -19.08 -7.87
C LYS A 126 -5.38 -20.39 -8.63
N GLU A 127 -6.38 -20.84 -9.37
CA GLU A 127 -6.29 -21.98 -10.31
C GLU A 127 -5.27 -21.74 -11.43
N MET A 128 -4.90 -20.49 -11.73
CA MET A 128 -3.80 -20.18 -12.67
C MET A 128 -2.41 -20.48 -12.10
N LEU A 129 -2.28 -20.99 -10.88
CA LEU A 129 -1.00 -21.37 -10.28
C LEU A 129 -0.73 -22.88 -10.34
N VAL A 130 -1.52 -23.65 -11.10
CA VAL A 130 -1.27 -25.09 -11.30
C VAL A 130 0.10 -25.28 -11.96
N GLY A 131 0.97 -26.05 -11.30
CA GLY A 131 2.34 -26.29 -11.75
C GLY A 131 3.33 -25.17 -11.42
N ALA A 132 2.90 -24.09 -10.77
CA ALA A 132 3.77 -23.00 -10.34
C ALA A 132 4.52 -23.35 -9.04
N VAL A 133 5.77 -22.91 -8.93
CA VAL A 133 6.60 -23.10 -7.74
C VAL A 133 6.62 -21.83 -6.92
N CYS A 134 6.18 -21.89 -5.65
CA CYS A 134 6.22 -20.75 -4.74
C CYS A 134 7.66 -20.46 -4.32
N THR A 135 8.20 -19.32 -4.74
CA THR A 135 9.60 -18.93 -4.48
C THR A 135 9.75 -17.92 -3.34
N GLY A 136 8.67 -17.22 -2.97
CA GLY A 136 8.70 -16.23 -1.90
C GLY A 136 7.34 -16.01 -1.25
N LYS A 137 7.36 -15.67 0.04
CA LYS A 137 6.17 -15.30 0.81
C LYS A 137 6.49 -14.10 1.69
N TYR A 138 5.59 -13.12 1.65
CA TYR A 138 5.66 -11.87 2.38
C TYR A 138 4.35 -11.68 3.14
N ASP A 139 4.48 -11.24 4.38
CA ASP A 139 3.38 -10.70 5.16
C ASP A 139 3.25 -9.21 4.80
N LEU A 140 2.05 -8.79 4.43
CA LEU A 140 1.73 -7.41 4.08
C LEU A 140 0.87 -6.73 5.15
N ARG A 141 0.64 -7.40 6.29
CA ARG A 141 0.07 -6.73 7.46
C ARG A 141 0.99 -5.57 7.83
N PRO A 142 0.46 -4.37 8.04
CA PRO A 142 1.36 -3.25 8.06
C PRO A 142 2.04 -3.14 9.42
N ASP A 143 3.36 -3.30 9.39
CA ASP A 143 4.27 -3.05 10.48
C ASP A 143 5.61 -2.60 9.87
N PHE A 144 6.54 -2.16 10.72
CA PHE A 144 7.84 -1.70 10.24
C PHE A 144 8.63 -2.82 9.54
N ASN A 145 8.69 -4.02 10.12
CA ASN A 145 9.57 -5.10 9.65
C ASN A 145 9.10 -5.67 8.31
N ASN A 146 7.80 -5.84 8.13
CA ASN A 146 7.19 -6.31 6.90
C ASN A 146 7.38 -5.28 5.77
N PHE A 147 7.20 -3.99 6.07
CA PHE A 147 7.43 -2.92 5.10
C PHE A 147 8.91 -2.85 4.70
N ASP A 148 9.80 -2.83 5.68
CA ASP A 148 11.25 -2.77 5.48
C ASP A 148 11.76 -3.96 4.66
N ARG A 149 11.28 -5.17 4.97
CA ARG A 149 11.61 -6.37 4.20
C ARG A 149 11.10 -6.29 2.76
N LEU A 150 9.84 -5.85 2.55
CA LEU A 150 9.27 -5.74 1.21
C LEU A 150 10.05 -4.73 0.36
N THR A 151 10.38 -3.57 0.90
CA THR A 151 11.05 -2.51 0.13
C THR A 151 12.51 -2.85 -0.14
N LYS A 152 13.23 -3.45 0.82
CA LYS A 152 14.62 -3.88 0.64
C LYS A 152 14.78 -5.07 -0.30
N ASP A 153 13.96 -6.11 -0.17
CA ASP A 153 14.09 -7.33 -0.98
C ASP A 153 13.87 -7.06 -2.49
N PHE A 154 13.16 -5.98 -2.84
CA PHE A 154 12.80 -5.64 -4.22
C PHE A 154 13.32 -4.26 -4.67
N ASP A 155 14.19 -3.61 -3.89
CA ASP A 155 14.72 -2.27 -4.17
C ASP A 155 13.62 -1.24 -4.53
N LEU A 156 12.52 -1.24 -3.76
CA LEU A 156 11.37 -0.39 -4.02
C LEU A 156 11.57 1.01 -3.45
N GLY A 157 10.99 2.00 -4.14
CA GLY A 157 10.94 3.36 -3.65
C GLY A 157 10.04 3.48 -2.42
N ILE A 158 10.45 4.30 -1.46
CA ILE A 158 9.68 4.61 -0.26
C ILE A 158 9.11 6.02 -0.44
N SER A 159 7.80 6.20 -0.34
CA SER A 159 7.21 7.54 -0.38
C SER A 159 7.51 8.30 0.93
N PRO A 160 7.58 9.65 0.92
CA PRO A 160 7.78 10.43 2.16
C PRO A 160 6.79 10.05 3.27
N ARG A 161 5.52 9.88 2.90
CA ARG A 161 4.47 9.47 3.86
C ARG A 161 4.74 8.08 4.45
N ASN A 162 5.12 7.10 3.63
CA ASN A 162 5.38 5.75 4.13
C ASN A 162 6.68 5.69 4.94
N TYR A 163 7.66 6.53 4.61
CA TYR A 163 8.87 6.71 5.42
C TYR A 163 8.52 7.24 6.81
N ASP A 164 7.69 8.29 6.90
CA ASP A 164 7.26 8.85 8.18
C ASP A 164 6.54 7.81 9.04
N VAL A 165 5.60 7.05 8.46
CA VAL A 165 4.88 5.98 9.17
C VAL A 165 5.84 4.88 9.63
N ALA A 166 6.75 4.42 8.77
CA ALA A 166 7.72 3.39 9.12
C ALA A 166 8.66 3.85 10.25
N ALA A 167 9.15 5.09 10.18
CA ALA A 167 9.99 5.68 11.21
C ALA A 167 9.26 5.79 12.57
N LEU A 168 8.01 6.23 12.56
CA LEU A 168 7.19 6.30 13.77
C LEU A 168 6.89 4.90 14.34
N LEU A 169 6.58 3.91 13.50
CA LEU A 169 6.39 2.52 13.94
C LEU A 169 7.66 2.00 14.61
N TYR A 170 8.82 2.20 13.98
CA TYR A 170 10.11 1.82 14.55
C TYR A 170 10.36 2.48 15.91
N ILE A 171 10.14 3.79 16.03
CA ILE A 171 10.32 4.51 17.31
C ILE A 171 9.35 3.99 18.36
N SER A 172 8.09 3.70 17.99
CA SER A 172 7.07 3.24 18.94
C SER A 172 7.39 1.90 19.58
N GLU A 173 8.09 1.02 18.84
CA GLU A 173 8.50 -0.32 19.28
C GLU A 173 9.86 -0.30 19.97
N ASN A 174 10.87 0.30 19.32
CA ASN A 174 12.27 0.19 19.72
C ASN A 174 12.74 1.38 20.57
N GLY A 175 12.06 2.52 20.46
CA GLY A 175 12.47 3.79 21.06
C GLY A 175 13.24 4.65 20.08
N TYR A 176 13.61 5.84 20.53
CA TYR A 176 14.33 6.81 19.71
C TYR A 176 15.83 6.48 19.70
N ALA A 177 16.33 6.04 18.55
CA ALA A 177 17.75 5.74 18.35
C ALA A 177 18.52 6.89 17.67
N GLY A 178 17.90 8.06 17.52
CA GLY A 178 18.27 9.00 16.47
C GLY A 178 17.89 8.38 15.13
N LEU A 179 16.87 8.93 14.47
CA LEU A 179 16.69 8.61 13.06
C LEU A 179 17.92 9.18 12.38
N MET A 180 18.82 8.31 11.94
CA MET A 180 20.02 8.73 11.25
C MET A 180 19.60 9.70 10.15
N GLU A 181 20.31 10.80 9.96
CA GLU A 181 20.23 11.63 8.74
C GLU A 181 20.62 10.83 7.47
N ALA A 182 20.61 9.50 7.52
CA ALA A 182 21.37 8.60 6.67
C ALA A 182 20.67 8.17 5.40
N ASP A 183 19.35 8.22 5.32
CA ASP A 183 18.71 8.05 4.02
C ASP A 183 18.45 9.43 3.42
N HIS A 184 19.43 9.89 2.65
CA HIS A 184 19.46 11.16 1.91
C HIS A 184 18.28 11.37 0.94
N PHE A 185 17.30 10.46 0.92
CA PHE A 185 16.14 10.51 0.05
C PHE A 185 14.93 11.22 0.68
N HIS A 186 14.62 11.00 1.96
CA HIS A 186 13.44 11.59 2.61
C HIS A 186 13.73 12.02 4.06
N PRO A 187 13.65 13.34 4.38
CA PRO A 187 13.75 13.79 5.76
C PRO A 187 12.55 13.30 6.56
N PHE A 188 12.78 12.94 7.83
CA PHE A 188 11.69 12.58 8.74
C PHE A 188 10.89 13.82 9.10
N SER A 189 9.61 13.86 8.72
CA SER A 189 8.78 15.06 8.87
C SER A 189 8.61 15.47 10.33
N TYR A 190 8.59 14.51 11.25
CA TYR A 190 8.38 14.78 12.69
C TYR A 190 9.68 15.02 13.46
N GLN A 191 10.80 15.30 12.79
CA GLN A 191 12.09 15.47 13.47
C GLN A 191 12.06 16.59 14.51
N TYR A 192 11.30 17.67 14.27
CA TYR A 192 11.22 18.81 15.19
C TYR A 192 10.47 18.47 16.48
N GLU A 193 9.45 17.64 16.41
CA GLU A 193 8.65 17.15 17.53
C GLU A 193 9.50 16.32 18.49
N PHE A 194 10.45 15.54 17.95
CA PHE A 194 11.39 14.74 18.74
C PHE A 194 12.65 15.51 19.17
N LYS A 195 12.83 16.78 18.78
CA LYS A 195 14.10 17.50 18.96
C LYS A 195 14.52 17.63 20.43
N GLU A 196 13.64 18.15 21.28
CA GLU A 196 13.95 18.35 22.71
C GLU A 196 14.24 17.00 23.39
N LEU A 197 13.48 15.97 23.03
CA LEU A 197 13.67 14.62 23.54
C LEU A 197 15.03 14.04 23.10
N ALA A 198 15.41 14.26 21.84
CA ALA A 198 16.69 13.83 21.29
C ALA A 198 17.87 14.51 21.99
N GLU A 199 17.76 15.81 22.29
CA GLU A 199 18.76 16.55 23.07
C GLU A 199 18.93 15.96 24.48
N LYS A 200 17.82 15.72 25.20
CA LYS A 200 17.84 15.09 26.54
C LYS A 200 18.41 13.66 26.52
N LEU A 201 18.11 12.87 25.49
CA LEU A 201 18.69 11.54 25.30
C LEU A 201 20.21 11.63 25.07
N GLY A 202 20.65 12.62 24.29
CA GLY A 202 22.07 12.92 24.07
C GLY A 202 22.81 13.26 25.37
N ASP A 203 22.22 14.12 26.21
CA ASP A 203 22.77 14.48 27.51
C ASP A 203 22.83 13.29 28.48
N SER A 204 21.78 12.46 28.51
CA SER A 204 21.73 11.24 29.32
C SER A 204 22.84 10.26 28.91
N MET A 205 23.05 10.08 27.60
CA MET A 205 24.11 9.24 27.06
C MET A 205 25.51 9.80 27.34
N LYS A 206 25.66 11.13 27.34
CA LYS A 206 26.91 11.81 27.70
C LYS A 206 27.22 11.62 29.19
N ALA A 207 26.26 11.86 30.08
CA ALA A 207 26.42 11.64 31.52
C ALA A 207 26.81 10.20 31.85
N ARG A 208 26.19 9.21 31.18
CA ARG A 208 26.55 7.79 31.33
C ARG A 208 27.99 7.49 30.89
N ARG A 209 28.47 8.13 29.81
CA ARG A 209 29.86 7.99 29.37
C ARG A 209 30.85 8.61 30.36
N GLU A 210 30.47 9.71 31.01
CA GLU A 210 31.30 10.40 32.00
C GLU A 210 31.32 9.68 33.37
N ALA A 211 30.33 8.82 33.65
CA ALA A 211 30.23 8.05 34.89
C ALA A 211 30.03 6.53 34.66
N PRO A 212 31.01 5.82 34.08
CA PRO A 212 30.86 4.42 33.64
C PRO A 212 30.64 3.40 34.77
N LEU A 213 30.99 3.75 36.01
CA LEU A 213 30.78 2.89 37.19
C LEU A 213 29.42 3.15 37.88
N SER A 214 28.66 4.16 37.45
CA SER A 214 27.34 4.47 38.01
C SER A 214 26.30 3.44 37.53
N ALA A 215 25.46 2.96 38.44
CA ALA A 215 24.31 2.11 38.11
C ALA A 215 23.06 2.92 37.71
N HIS A 216 23.12 4.26 37.77
CA HIS A 216 22.01 5.14 37.43
C HIS A 216 21.84 5.24 35.90
N ASP A 217 20.61 5.23 35.40
CA ASP A 217 20.30 5.29 33.97
C ASP A 217 20.22 6.72 33.42
N PHE A 218 20.35 7.72 34.29
CA PHE A 218 20.26 9.14 33.98
C PHE A 218 18.95 9.54 33.31
N GLY A 219 17.85 8.83 33.61
CA GLY A 219 16.54 9.09 33.03
C GLY A 219 16.39 8.57 31.59
N TYR A 220 17.38 7.87 31.06
CA TYR A 220 17.36 7.33 29.70
C TYR A 220 16.15 6.44 29.44
N ALA A 221 15.79 5.56 30.39
CA ALA A 221 14.63 4.68 30.21
C ALA A 221 13.31 5.46 30.15
N ALA A 222 13.17 6.50 30.98
CA ALA A 222 11.99 7.36 30.98
C ALA A 222 11.87 8.14 29.66
N LEU A 223 12.96 8.71 29.17
CA LEU A 223 13.01 9.42 27.89
C LEU A 223 12.70 8.48 26.71
N GLN A 224 13.19 7.24 26.74
CA GLN A 224 12.83 6.25 25.72
C GLN A 224 11.33 5.90 25.76
N MET A 225 10.74 5.79 26.94
CA MET A 225 9.29 5.56 27.08
C MET A 225 8.47 6.76 26.60
N GLU A 226 8.93 7.98 26.84
CA GLU A 226 8.32 9.20 26.32
C GLU A 226 8.35 9.21 24.79
N ALA A 227 9.49 8.85 24.18
CA ALA A 227 9.62 8.80 22.73
C ALA A 227 8.67 7.78 22.10
N LYS A 228 8.60 6.57 22.70
CA LYS A 228 7.66 5.54 22.27
C LYS A 228 6.22 6.03 22.33
N THR A 229 5.87 6.76 23.38
CA THR A 229 4.51 7.30 23.58
C THR A 229 4.19 8.39 22.56
N MET A 230 5.09 9.35 22.36
CA MET A 230 4.96 10.39 21.34
C MET A 230 4.76 9.80 19.94
N ALA A 231 5.54 8.77 19.57
CA ALA A 231 5.39 8.10 18.28
C ALA A 231 4.03 7.43 18.12
N ARG A 232 3.53 6.75 19.17
CA ARG A 232 2.17 6.16 19.17
C ARG A 232 1.09 7.22 19.04
N ASP A 233 1.22 8.35 19.72
CA ASP A 233 0.25 9.43 19.69
C ASP A 233 0.15 10.06 18.29
N ILE A 234 1.28 10.25 17.60
CA ILE A 234 1.32 10.74 16.22
C ILE A 234 0.72 9.69 15.27
N LEU A 235 1.12 8.42 15.41
CA LEU A 235 0.54 7.30 14.63
C LEU A 235 -0.98 7.25 14.76
N GLN A 236 -1.50 7.44 15.97
CA GLN A 236 -2.94 7.42 16.22
C GLN A 236 -3.65 8.66 15.67
N SER A 237 -3.11 9.85 15.91
CA SER A 237 -3.79 11.11 15.58
C SER A 237 -3.76 11.42 14.08
N GLU A 238 -2.61 11.25 13.44
CA GLU A 238 -2.39 11.65 12.04
C GLU A 238 -2.55 10.51 11.05
N PHE A 239 -2.22 9.30 11.48
CA PHE A 239 -2.31 8.11 10.63
C PHE A 239 -3.45 7.19 11.02
N HIS A 240 -4.09 7.31 12.18
CA HIS A 240 -5.15 6.38 12.61
C HIS A 240 -4.64 4.93 12.83
N ILE A 241 -3.39 4.78 13.26
CA ILE A 241 -2.75 3.51 13.62
C ILE A 241 -2.67 3.43 15.16
N THR A 242 -3.12 2.33 15.77
CA THR A 242 -3.13 2.16 17.25
C THR A 242 -2.41 0.88 17.66
N ASP A 243 -1.47 0.95 18.59
CA ASP A 243 -0.73 -0.23 19.12
C ASP A 243 -0.02 -1.07 18.05
N GLY A 244 0.44 -0.45 16.94
CA GLY A 244 1.05 -1.18 15.82
C GLY A 244 0.06 -2.07 15.04
N GLU A 245 -1.22 -2.09 15.43
CA GLU A 245 -2.28 -2.85 14.79
C GLU A 245 -3.33 -1.92 14.17
N PHE A 246 -3.74 -2.22 12.94
CA PHE A 246 -4.69 -1.43 12.18
C PHE A 246 -6.11 -1.70 12.69
N ARG A 247 -6.65 -0.84 13.56
CA ARG A 247 -8.05 -0.97 13.99
C ARG A 247 -9.01 -0.43 12.93
N LEU A 248 -9.69 -1.35 12.25
CA LEU A 248 -10.98 -1.09 11.60
C LEU A 248 -12.02 -0.69 12.67
N GLY A 249 -12.52 0.54 12.59
CA GLY A 249 -13.88 0.87 13.02
C GLY A 249 -14.19 0.74 14.52
N GLY A 250 -13.58 1.59 15.35
CA GLY A 250 -14.21 2.01 16.59
C GLY A 250 -15.34 3.00 16.28
N LYS A 251 -16.59 2.54 16.28
CA LYS A 251 -17.78 3.42 16.23
C LYS A 251 -17.56 4.63 17.12
N ALA A 252 -17.73 5.81 16.55
CA ALA A 252 -17.82 7.07 17.28
C ALA A 252 -18.95 6.99 18.31
N ASN A 253 -18.63 6.65 19.55
CA ASN A 253 -19.47 6.94 20.69
C ASN A 253 -18.86 8.14 21.41
N ARG A 254 -19.29 9.34 20.97
CA ARG A 254 -19.27 10.53 21.82
C ARG A 254 -20.08 10.21 23.06
N THR A 255 -19.42 9.94 24.19
CA THR A 255 -20.04 10.09 25.50
C THR A 255 -19.43 11.32 26.14
N SER A 256 -20.05 12.47 25.88
CA SER A 256 -19.80 13.68 26.66
C SER A 256 -20.00 13.35 28.13
N GLN A 257 -18.92 13.39 28.92
CA GLN A 257 -19.02 13.66 30.34
C GLN A 257 -19.51 15.11 30.49
N ARG A 258 -20.83 15.29 30.49
CA ARG A 258 -21.44 16.48 31.09
C ARG A 258 -21.78 16.11 32.54
N THR A 259 -20.98 16.63 33.45
CA THR A 259 -21.21 16.66 34.88
C THR A 259 -22.63 17.16 35.18
N LYS A 260 -23.34 16.40 36.03
CA LYS A 260 -24.68 16.73 36.53
C LYS A 260 -24.57 17.71 37.69
N THR A 261 -25.36 18.77 37.64
CA THR A 261 -25.90 19.45 38.83
C THR A 261 -27.43 19.47 38.70
N PRO A 262 -28.20 19.19 39.77
CA PRO A 262 -29.65 19.03 39.69
C PRO A 262 -30.37 20.31 40.14
N GLU A 263 -31.46 20.68 39.48
CA GLU A 263 -32.53 21.46 40.11
C GLU A 263 -33.88 21.21 39.42
N LYS A 264 -34.91 21.10 40.26
CA LYS A 264 -36.29 20.67 39.99
C LYS A 264 -37.19 21.81 39.49
N CYS A 265 -38.39 21.38 39.08
CA CYS A 265 -39.66 22.10 38.86
C CYS A 265 -39.92 22.47 37.39
N SER A 266 -41.12 22.36 36.82
CA SER A 266 -42.42 21.83 37.25
C SER A 266 -43.41 22.08 36.09
N PHE A 267 -44.24 21.07 35.77
CA PHE A 267 -45.57 21.12 35.13
C PHE A 267 -45.83 21.64 33.68
N GLN A 268 -46.60 20.78 32.98
CA GLN A 268 -47.77 21.02 32.13
C GLN A 268 -47.61 21.40 30.63
N GLN A 269 -47.70 20.35 29.80
CA GLN A 269 -48.82 20.04 28.89
C GLN A 269 -49.59 21.21 28.25
N SER A 270 -49.52 21.35 26.92
CA SER A 270 -50.72 21.48 26.06
C SER A 270 -50.43 21.61 24.55
N LYS A 271 -51.01 20.65 23.80
CA LYS A 271 -51.79 20.78 22.54
C LYS A 271 -51.13 21.32 21.26
N GLU A 272 -51.05 20.41 20.29
CA GLU A 272 -51.22 20.63 18.84
C GLU A 272 -52.66 21.13 18.50
N PRO A 273 -52.87 21.78 17.34
CA PRO A 273 -53.31 21.01 16.17
C PRO A 273 -52.78 21.48 14.79
N GLU A 274 -52.82 20.53 13.85
CA GLU A 274 -52.60 20.65 12.41
C GLU A 274 -53.62 21.57 11.70
N LEU A 275 -53.25 22.14 10.53
CA LEU A 275 -54.13 22.16 9.35
C LEU A 275 -53.36 22.33 8.02
N GLU A 276 -54.01 21.85 6.97
CA GLU A 276 -53.58 21.38 5.66
C GLU A 276 -53.30 22.41 4.53
N LYS A 277 -52.41 21.97 3.60
CA LYS A 277 -52.47 21.90 2.12
C LYS A 277 -52.71 23.10 1.18
N SER A 278 -52.01 22.96 0.03
CA SER A 278 -52.34 23.37 -1.36
C SER A 278 -51.96 24.82 -1.74
N GLY A 279 -51.37 25.16 -2.89
CA GLY A 279 -50.97 24.43 -4.09
C GLY A 279 -50.56 25.43 -5.20
N ARG A 280 -49.69 24.97 -6.12
CA ARG A 280 -49.56 25.29 -7.56
C ARG A 280 -49.28 26.73 -8.09
N GLN A 281 -48.31 26.72 -9.03
CA GLN A 281 -48.16 27.51 -10.28
C GLN A 281 -47.65 28.96 -10.16
N ALA A 282 -46.94 29.57 -11.10
CA ALA A 282 -46.00 29.19 -12.17
C ALA A 282 -45.58 30.52 -12.86
N VAL A 283 -44.43 30.50 -13.57
CA VAL A 283 -44.18 31.25 -14.84
C VAL A 283 -43.61 32.70 -14.81
N LYS A 284 -42.38 32.78 -15.36
CA LYS A 284 -41.72 33.78 -16.23
C LYS A 284 -41.49 35.22 -15.73
N HIS A 285 -40.23 35.67 -15.84
CA HIS A 285 -39.81 36.50 -16.98
C HIS A 285 -38.27 36.58 -17.13
N VAL A 286 -37.82 36.47 -18.38
CA VAL A 286 -36.46 36.70 -18.91
C VAL A 286 -36.32 38.19 -19.26
N SER A 287 -35.13 38.78 -19.09
CA SER A 287 -34.40 39.51 -20.15
C SER A 287 -33.02 40.00 -19.68
N SER A 288 -32.01 39.64 -20.47
CA SER A 288 -30.62 40.08 -20.45
C SER A 288 -30.46 41.31 -21.34
N VAL A 289 -29.68 42.33 -20.93
CA VAL A 289 -28.95 43.22 -21.86
C VAL A 289 -27.69 43.75 -21.17
N VAL A 290 -26.53 43.52 -21.78
CA VAL A 290 -25.27 44.27 -21.59
C VAL A 290 -25.04 45.07 -22.88
N PRO A 291 -24.46 46.28 -22.84
CA PRO A 291 -23.16 46.45 -23.50
C PRO A 291 -22.17 47.47 -22.85
N GLN A 292 -20.91 47.02 -22.77
CA GLN A 292 -19.63 47.64 -23.16
C GLN A 292 -19.15 49.06 -22.74
N LYS A 293 -17.85 49.03 -22.31
CA LYS A 293 -16.66 49.84 -22.68
C LYS A 293 -16.33 51.16 -21.95
N LYS A 294 -15.13 51.19 -21.35
CA LYS A 294 -13.95 52.07 -21.65
C LYS A 294 -12.85 51.82 -20.58
N GLU A 295 -11.71 51.22 -20.92
CA GLU A 295 -10.43 51.79 -21.42
C GLU A 295 -9.47 52.41 -20.38
N LYS A 296 -8.24 51.88 -20.40
CA LYS A 296 -6.90 52.48 -20.12
C LYS A 296 -6.54 52.92 -18.68
N LYS A 297 -5.42 52.41 -18.16
CA LYS A 297 -4.03 52.89 -18.42
C LYS A 297 -2.98 51.94 -17.83
N GLN A 298 -1.92 51.75 -18.62
CA GLN A 298 -0.59 51.27 -18.21
C GLN A 298 0.13 52.34 -17.38
N LEU A 299 1.06 51.94 -16.51
CA LEU A 299 2.39 52.57 -16.46
C LEU A 299 3.42 51.63 -15.82
N ILE A 300 4.51 51.47 -16.56
CA ILE A 300 5.80 50.83 -16.26
C ILE A 300 6.70 51.90 -15.63
N ILE A 301 7.47 51.56 -14.59
CA ILE A 301 8.95 51.46 -14.58
C ILE A 301 9.31 50.37 -13.57
#